data_AF-A0A8B0SN65-F1
#
_entry.id   AF-A0A8B0SN65-F1
#
_cell.length_a   1.000
_cell.length_b   1.000
_cell.length_c   1.000
_cell.angle_alpha   90.00
_cell.angle_beta   90.00
_cell.angle_gamma   90.00
#
_symmetry.space_group_name_H-M   'P 1'
#
loop_
_entity.id
_entity.type
_entity.pdbx_description
1 polymer ?
#
loop_
_entity_poly.entity_id
_entity_poly.type
_entity_poly.pdbx_seq_one_letter_code
_entity_poly.pdbx_strand_id
1 'polypeptide(L)'
;MLTTTQSPVGQNQSNLTVFGKSGLYLAVALSAALLTACGGGGSSTTTVDTTTPTTTTPTTTTPTTTTPTTTTPTTTTPTARTFTSMDANGGDITAGIEEVACVKDSSTGKTWEVKTNAADVTKSDFRDRDYGYFWQDGATTGVQGYAAGAADTSNATAATPCSGVGTALTRCDTGSYIKAVNTAKLCGFTTGWRLPTSDELIGLVDKTRTAAPYIYPAFINTSSDADNGGPFVRSYWSSTQPAGETNNRLAVSFSNKDDTGRAKSHTMGNMINDYLMLVHD
;
A
#
# COMPACT_ATOMS: atom_id res chain seq x y z
N MET A 1 70.62 -35.60 27.08
CA MET A 1 70.58 -34.13 27.22
C MET A 1 69.32 -33.64 26.54
N LEU A 2 68.47 -32.98 27.33
CA LEU A 2 67.21 -32.36 26.94
C LEU A 2 67.45 -31.23 25.94
N THR A 3 66.49 -30.94 25.07
CA THR A 3 65.77 -29.65 25.12
C THR A 3 64.53 -29.67 24.21
N THR A 4 63.39 -29.78 24.87
CA THR A 4 62.09 -29.27 24.42
C THR A 4 62.14 -27.75 24.46
N THR A 5 61.65 -27.06 23.42
CA THR A 5 61.28 -25.65 23.51
C THR A 5 59.81 -25.46 23.20
N GLN A 6 59.19 -24.65 24.06
CA GLN A 6 57.77 -24.44 24.25
C GLN A 6 57.48 -22.97 23.93
N SER A 7 56.52 -22.71 23.03
CA SER A 7 55.58 -21.55 22.93
C SER A 7 56.13 -20.10 22.90
N PRO A 8 55.38 -19.11 22.35
CA PRO A 8 54.17 -18.64 23.02
C PRO A 8 52.95 -18.30 22.15
N VAL A 9 51.83 -18.37 22.85
CA VAL A 9 50.50 -17.83 22.57
C VAL A 9 50.56 -16.33 22.27
N GLY A 10 50.01 -15.93 21.11
CA GLY A 10 49.66 -14.56 20.80
C GLY A 10 48.16 -14.34 20.99
N GLN A 11 47.80 -13.78 22.15
CA GLN A 11 46.49 -13.18 22.43
C GLN A 11 46.25 -12.05 21.42
N ASN A 12 45.18 -12.11 20.62
CA ASN A 12 44.72 -10.91 19.91
C ASN A 12 43.45 -10.41 20.61
N GLN A 13 43.68 -9.41 21.45
CA GLN A 13 42.65 -8.75 22.24
C GLN A 13 41.70 -7.96 21.34
N SER A 14 40.44 -8.04 21.73
CA SER A 14 39.32 -7.22 21.33
C SER A 14 39.67 -5.73 21.28
N ASN A 15 39.40 -5.07 20.16
CA ASN A 15 39.18 -3.62 20.12
C ASN A 15 37.73 -3.36 19.73
N LEU A 16 36.87 -3.48 20.74
CA LEU A 16 35.52 -2.95 20.75
C LEU A 16 35.63 -1.42 20.92
N THR A 17 35.64 -0.68 19.81
CA THR A 17 35.58 0.79 19.87
C THR A 17 34.12 1.21 20.11
N VAL A 18 33.81 1.38 21.39
CA VAL A 18 32.65 2.10 21.89
C VAL A 18 32.81 3.58 21.52
N PHE A 19 32.10 4.05 20.50
CA PHE A 19 31.95 5.48 20.28
C PHE A 19 30.79 6.00 21.15
N GLY A 20 31.18 6.87 22.08
CA GLY A 20 30.34 7.42 23.13
C GLY A 20 29.26 8.36 22.60
N LYS A 21 28.12 8.30 23.30
CA LYS A 21 27.02 9.27 23.27
C LYS A 21 27.54 10.68 23.50
N SER A 22 27.07 11.63 22.70
CA SER A 22 27.02 13.05 23.07
C SER A 22 25.72 13.61 22.53
N GLY A 23 24.74 13.71 23.42
CA GLY A 23 23.46 14.36 23.14
C GLY A 23 23.65 15.86 23.10
N LEU A 24 22.96 16.50 22.16
CA LEU A 24 22.73 17.94 22.19
C LEU A 24 21.22 18.16 22.05
N TYR A 25 20.57 18.34 23.20
CA TYR A 25 19.18 18.75 23.30
C TYR A 25 19.11 20.26 23.07
N LEU A 26 18.44 20.69 22.00
CA LEU A 26 18.01 22.09 21.85
C LEU A 26 16.52 22.16 22.15
N ALA A 27 16.20 22.59 23.37
CA ALA A 27 14.86 22.99 23.76
C ALA A 27 14.59 24.40 23.22
N VAL A 28 13.58 24.54 22.37
CA VAL A 28 12.96 25.85 22.08
C VAL A 28 11.55 25.78 22.64
N ALA A 29 11.31 26.60 23.66
CA ALA A 29 10.05 26.77 24.34
C ALA A 29 9.41 28.11 23.94
N LEU A 30 8.09 28.17 24.16
CA LEU A 30 7.17 29.33 24.11
C LEU A 30 6.79 29.87 22.73
N SER A 31 5.50 29.77 22.39
CA SER A 31 4.55 30.86 22.69
C SER A 31 3.11 30.40 22.44
N ALA A 32 2.31 30.41 23.50
CA ALA A 32 0.86 30.31 23.45
C ALA A 32 0.26 31.65 23.03
N ALA A 33 -0.69 31.64 22.10
CA ALA A 33 -1.60 32.75 21.88
C ALA A 33 -3.04 32.22 21.90
N LEU A 34 -3.72 32.50 23.01
CA LEU A 34 -5.17 32.46 23.15
C LEU A 34 -5.77 33.62 22.36
N LEU A 35 -6.75 33.34 21.49
CA LEU A 35 -7.75 34.32 21.08
C LEU A 35 -9.14 33.70 21.20
N THR A 36 -9.85 34.19 22.21
CA THR A 36 -11.29 34.10 22.43
C THR A 36 -12.04 35.07 21.50
N ALA A 37 -13.06 34.59 20.79
CA ALA A 37 -14.26 35.36 20.38
C ALA A 37 -15.34 34.34 19.97
N CYS A 38 -16.40 34.11 20.75
CA CYS A 38 -17.58 34.95 21.04
C CYS A 38 -18.50 35.18 19.82
N GLY A 39 -19.73 34.63 19.90
CA GLY A 39 -20.93 35.30 19.40
C GLY A 39 -21.74 34.55 18.33
N GLY A 40 -22.99 34.20 18.66
CA GLY A 40 -24.06 34.14 17.65
C GLY A 40 -25.07 33.01 17.77
N GLY A 41 -25.87 32.98 18.83
CA GLY A 41 -27.11 32.20 18.89
C GLY A 41 -28.25 32.92 18.16
N GLY A 42 -29.15 32.15 17.54
CA GLY A 42 -30.38 32.64 16.93
C GLY A 42 -31.45 31.55 16.93
N SER A 43 -32.22 31.48 18.00
CA SER A 43 -33.51 30.77 18.04
C SER A 43 -34.51 31.48 17.14
N SER A 44 -35.33 30.73 16.42
CA SER A 44 -36.63 31.20 15.96
C SER A 44 -37.66 30.11 16.15
N THR A 45 -38.58 30.43 17.05
CA THR A 45 -39.75 29.67 17.46
C THR A 45 -40.83 29.66 16.39
N THR A 46 -41.49 28.50 16.32
CA THR A 46 -42.84 28.19 15.84
C THR A 46 -43.81 29.33 15.56
N THR A 47 -44.51 29.25 14.42
CA THR A 47 -45.93 29.60 14.33
C THR A 47 -46.70 28.42 13.73
N VAL A 48 -47.65 27.92 14.52
CA VAL A 48 -48.71 27.02 14.11
C VAL A 48 -49.79 27.91 13.50
N ASP A 49 -50.22 27.61 12.29
CA ASP A 49 -51.43 28.22 11.74
C ASP A 49 -52.49 27.16 11.46
N THR A 50 -53.69 27.47 11.94
CA THR A 50 -54.85 26.59 12.04
C THR A 50 -55.85 27.04 11.00
N THR A 51 -56.21 26.17 10.04
CA THR A 51 -57.46 26.31 9.30
C THR A 51 -58.16 24.96 9.12
N THR A 52 -59.42 24.96 9.56
CA THR A 52 -60.43 23.90 9.62
C THR A 52 -61.00 23.56 8.23
N PRO A 53 -61.58 22.36 8.00
CA PRO A 53 -61.68 21.75 6.66
C PRO A 53 -62.98 22.12 5.93
N THR A 54 -62.94 22.08 4.60
CA THR A 54 -64.13 22.16 3.75
C THR A 54 -64.40 20.81 3.06
N THR A 55 -65.61 20.31 3.28
CA THR A 55 -66.18 19.06 2.76
C THR A 55 -66.38 19.12 1.25
N THR A 56 -65.96 18.08 0.53
CA THR A 56 -66.53 17.72 -0.78
C THR A 56 -66.77 16.20 -0.87
N THR A 57 -67.98 15.85 -1.32
CA THR A 57 -68.59 14.51 -1.42
C THR A 57 -67.98 13.70 -2.58
N PRO A 58 -67.91 12.36 -2.50
CA PRO A 58 -67.09 11.54 -3.39
C PRO A 58 -67.78 11.27 -4.73
N THR A 59 -66.98 11.16 -5.79
CA THR A 59 -67.42 10.60 -7.08
C THR A 59 -66.78 9.22 -7.24
N THR A 60 -67.64 8.21 -7.34
CA THR A 60 -67.28 6.79 -7.49
C THR A 60 -66.71 6.54 -8.88
N THR A 61 -65.46 6.08 -8.95
CA THR A 61 -64.93 5.38 -10.13
C THR A 61 -64.40 4.02 -9.70
N THR A 62 -65.03 2.98 -10.25
CA THR A 62 -64.70 1.56 -10.08
C THR A 62 -63.24 1.26 -10.41
N PRO A 63 -62.42 0.75 -9.47
CA PRO A 63 -61.10 0.24 -9.80
C PRO A 63 -61.21 -1.20 -10.31
N THR A 64 -60.69 -1.45 -11.50
CA THR A 64 -60.50 -2.80 -12.05
C THR A 64 -59.48 -3.55 -11.21
N THR A 65 -59.85 -4.73 -10.71
CA THR A 65 -58.95 -5.60 -9.95
C THR A 65 -57.88 -6.18 -10.86
N THR A 66 -56.64 -5.70 -10.75
CA THR A 66 -55.46 -6.44 -11.21
C THR A 66 -54.79 -7.08 -10.00
N THR A 67 -54.80 -8.41 -9.96
CA THR A 67 -54.05 -9.23 -9.01
C THR A 67 -52.56 -8.84 -9.07
N PRO A 68 -51.92 -8.40 -7.97
CA PRO A 68 -50.48 -8.21 -7.96
C PRO A 68 -49.80 -9.58 -8.00
N THR A 69 -49.09 -9.86 -9.09
CA THR A 69 -48.16 -10.98 -9.15
C THR A 69 -46.98 -10.65 -8.24
N THR A 70 -46.90 -11.30 -7.08
CA THR A 70 -45.71 -11.24 -6.22
C THR A 70 -44.55 -11.91 -6.94
N THR A 71 -43.76 -11.14 -7.68
CA THR A 71 -42.41 -11.56 -8.05
C THR A 71 -41.55 -11.50 -6.80
N THR A 72 -41.28 -12.65 -6.21
CA THR A 72 -40.21 -12.82 -5.23
C THR A 72 -38.94 -12.21 -5.83
N PRO A 73 -38.31 -11.20 -5.20
CA PRO A 73 -37.02 -10.73 -5.67
C PRO A 73 -36.06 -11.91 -5.57
N THR A 74 -35.59 -12.39 -6.72
CA THR A 74 -34.48 -13.33 -6.78
C THR A 74 -33.34 -12.68 -6.01
N THR A 75 -33.05 -13.19 -4.82
CA THR A 75 -31.87 -12.77 -4.08
C THR A 75 -30.71 -13.32 -4.89
N THR A 76 -30.19 -12.52 -5.81
CA THR A 76 -28.94 -12.83 -6.50
C THR A 76 -27.89 -12.89 -5.40
N THR A 77 -27.50 -14.09 -5.01
CA THR A 77 -26.30 -14.28 -4.19
C THR A 77 -25.19 -13.50 -4.88
N PRO A 78 -24.61 -12.46 -4.24
CA PRO A 78 -23.54 -11.71 -4.87
C PRO A 78 -22.44 -12.69 -5.23
N THR A 79 -22.07 -12.73 -6.50
CA THR A 79 -20.95 -13.55 -6.98
C THR A 79 -19.74 -13.26 -6.12
N ALA A 80 -19.15 -14.29 -5.51
CA ALA A 80 -17.97 -14.13 -4.69
C ALA A 80 -16.85 -13.50 -5.53
N ARG A 81 -16.14 -12.51 -4.97
CA ARG A 81 -14.94 -11.95 -5.60
C ARG A 81 -13.88 -13.04 -5.71
N THR A 82 -13.34 -13.22 -6.90
CA THR A 82 -12.35 -14.24 -7.22
C THR A 82 -11.14 -13.59 -7.87
N PHE A 83 -9.98 -14.22 -7.71
CA PHE A 83 -8.72 -13.79 -8.31
C PHE A 83 -8.19 -14.92 -9.20
N THR A 84 -7.99 -14.63 -10.48
CA THR A 84 -7.48 -15.61 -11.45
C THR A 84 -5.99 -15.35 -11.67
N SER A 85 -5.15 -16.30 -11.28
CA SER A 85 -3.69 -16.20 -11.39
C SER A 85 -3.21 -16.45 -12.81
N MET A 86 -2.11 -15.79 -13.20
CA MET A 86 -1.44 -15.96 -14.49
C MET A 86 0.08 -15.91 -14.33
N ASP A 87 0.79 -16.57 -15.25
CA ASP A 87 2.25 -16.55 -15.33
C ASP A 87 2.78 -15.22 -15.90
N ALA A 88 4.11 -15.08 -15.98
CA ALA A 88 4.76 -13.87 -16.45
C ALA A 88 4.51 -13.55 -17.95
N ASN A 89 4.05 -14.52 -18.73
CA ASN A 89 3.68 -14.38 -20.14
C ASN A 89 2.18 -14.16 -20.35
N GLY A 90 1.37 -14.21 -19.27
CA GLY A 90 -0.09 -14.07 -19.31
C GLY A 90 -0.83 -15.40 -19.55
N GLY A 91 -0.13 -16.53 -19.43
CA GLY A 91 -0.71 -17.87 -19.51
C GLY A 91 -1.34 -18.32 -18.18
N ASP A 92 -2.15 -19.37 -18.25
CA ASP A 92 -2.78 -19.97 -17.08
C ASP A 92 -1.74 -20.69 -16.19
N ILE A 93 -1.91 -20.58 -14.87
CA ILE A 93 -1.12 -21.35 -13.90
C ILE A 93 -1.56 -22.81 -13.95
N THR A 94 -0.69 -23.69 -14.48
CA THR A 94 -0.94 -25.13 -14.60
C THR A 94 0.01 -25.93 -13.72
N ALA A 95 -0.34 -27.18 -13.41
CA ALA A 95 0.54 -28.06 -12.63
C ALA A 95 1.87 -28.28 -13.37
N GLY A 96 2.95 -27.72 -12.85
CA GLY A 96 4.29 -27.81 -13.42
C GLY A 96 4.85 -26.52 -14.03
N ILE A 97 4.06 -25.42 -14.11
CA ILE A 97 4.55 -24.09 -14.51
C ILE A 97 4.41 -23.07 -13.38
N GLU A 98 5.60 -22.53 -13.08
CA GLU A 98 6.07 -21.16 -12.83
C GLU A 98 5.22 -20.17 -12.03
N GLU A 99 5.95 -19.49 -11.15
CA GLU A 99 5.55 -18.48 -10.18
C GLU A 99 4.41 -17.56 -10.67
N VAL A 100 3.39 -17.39 -9.81
CA VAL A 100 2.29 -16.46 -10.08
C VAL A 100 2.86 -15.06 -10.25
N ALA A 101 2.68 -14.48 -11.44
CA ALA A 101 3.19 -13.15 -11.77
C ALA A 101 2.12 -12.07 -11.70
N CYS A 102 0.86 -12.43 -12.00
CA CYS A 102 -0.27 -11.53 -11.84
C CYS A 102 -1.55 -12.24 -11.40
N VAL A 103 -2.52 -11.44 -10.95
CA VAL A 103 -3.89 -11.89 -10.63
C VAL A 103 -4.94 -10.97 -11.25
N LYS A 104 -5.94 -11.54 -11.92
CA LYS A 104 -7.12 -10.81 -12.43
C LYS A 104 -8.22 -10.82 -11.38
N ASP A 105 -8.63 -9.64 -10.94
CA ASP A 105 -9.72 -9.44 -10.00
C ASP A 105 -11.08 -9.39 -10.72
N SER A 106 -11.97 -10.33 -10.41
CA SER A 106 -13.29 -10.43 -11.06
C SER A 106 -14.26 -9.29 -10.69
N SER A 107 -14.02 -8.58 -9.58
CA SER A 107 -14.90 -7.50 -9.14
C SER A 107 -14.62 -6.16 -9.82
N THR A 108 -13.34 -5.88 -10.09
CA THR A 108 -12.90 -4.61 -10.71
C THR A 108 -12.54 -4.78 -12.18
N GLY A 109 -12.32 -6.02 -12.63
CA GLY A 109 -11.78 -6.29 -13.95
C GLY A 109 -10.34 -5.82 -14.09
N LYS A 110 -9.61 -5.52 -13.01
CA LYS A 110 -8.20 -5.10 -13.06
C LYS A 110 -7.26 -6.30 -12.91
N THR A 111 -6.10 -6.20 -13.53
CA THR A 111 -5.00 -7.14 -13.32
C THR A 111 -3.96 -6.52 -12.40
N TRP A 112 -3.49 -7.29 -11.43
CA TRP A 112 -2.54 -6.83 -10.43
C TRP A 112 -1.25 -7.60 -10.50
N GLU A 113 -0.14 -6.90 -10.26
CA GLU A 113 1.16 -7.52 -10.11
C GLU A 113 1.20 -8.40 -8.85
N VAL A 114 1.76 -9.59 -8.98
CA VAL A 114 2.23 -10.41 -7.88
C VAL A 114 3.76 -10.37 -7.86
N LYS A 115 4.30 -10.05 -6.68
CA LYS A 115 5.75 -9.90 -6.45
C LYS A 115 6.46 -11.25 -6.59
N THR A 116 7.71 -11.22 -6.98
CA THR A 116 8.60 -12.39 -6.84
C THR A 116 9.07 -12.50 -5.39
N ASN A 117 9.61 -13.66 -5.04
CA ASN A 117 10.16 -13.89 -3.71
C ASN A 117 11.36 -14.85 -3.79
N ALA A 118 12.53 -14.30 -4.09
CA ALA A 118 13.75 -15.07 -4.14
C ALA A 118 14.44 -15.11 -2.78
N ALA A 119 14.55 -16.30 -2.18
CA ALA A 119 15.32 -16.49 -0.96
C ALA A 119 16.82 -16.19 -1.12
N ASP A 120 17.33 -16.26 -2.35
CA ASP A 120 18.71 -15.96 -2.71
C ASP A 120 18.75 -14.64 -3.49
N VAL A 121 19.27 -13.58 -2.86
CA VAL A 121 19.36 -12.23 -3.44
C VAL A 121 20.15 -12.18 -4.75
N THR A 122 21.00 -13.18 -5.03
CA THR A 122 21.74 -13.27 -6.31
C THR A 122 20.88 -13.77 -7.47
N LYS A 123 19.73 -14.36 -7.16
CA LYS A 123 18.72 -14.85 -8.12
C LYS A 123 17.43 -14.02 -8.08
N SER A 124 17.41 -12.99 -7.25
CA SER A 124 16.29 -12.07 -7.11
C SER A 124 16.21 -11.15 -8.33
N ASP A 125 14.98 -10.80 -8.71
CA ASP A 125 14.73 -9.79 -9.73
C ASP A 125 14.28 -8.48 -9.08
N PHE A 126 14.20 -7.40 -9.86
CA PHE A 126 13.77 -6.12 -9.31
C PHE A 126 12.33 -6.15 -8.74
N ARG A 127 11.49 -7.12 -9.09
CA ARG A 127 10.11 -7.22 -8.58
C ARG A 127 10.04 -7.99 -7.26
N ASP A 128 11.16 -8.28 -6.63
CA ASP A 128 11.18 -9.00 -5.36
C ASP A 128 10.43 -8.22 -4.29
N ARG A 129 9.67 -8.94 -3.48
CA ARG A 129 8.90 -8.38 -2.38
C ARG A 129 9.77 -7.68 -1.36
N ASP A 130 11.03 -8.11 -1.17
CA ASP A 130 11.91 -7.57 -0.12
C ASP A 130 12.48 -6.18 -0.48
N TYR A 131 12.23 -5.70 -1.72
CA TYR A 131 12.78 -4.46 -2.25
C TYR A 131 11.88 -3.23 -2.08
N GLY A 132 12.50 -2.13 -1.65
CA GLY A 132 11.90 -0.81 -1.54
C GLY A 132 12.33 0.16 -2.63
N TYR A 133 11.43 1.11 -2.91
CA TYR A 133 11.56 2.11 -3.98
C TYR A 133 11.25 3.51 -3.47
N PHE A 134 12.01 4.49 -3.93
CA PHE A 134 11.75 5.91 -3.67
C PHE A 134 10.69 6.44 -4.61
N TRP A 135 9.99 7.49 -4.17
CA TRP A 135 9.04 8.18 -5.03
C TRP A 135 9.77 9.00 -6.11
N GLN A 136 9.53 8.70 -7.39
CA GLN A 136 9.89 9.59 -8.50
C GLN A 136 8.91 9.52 -9.66
N ASP A 137 8.31 10.66 -9.98
CA ASP A 137 7.44 10.88 -11.13
C ASP A 137 8.00 11.93 -12.10
N GLY A 138 9.23 12.39 -11.88
CA GLY A 138 9.86 13.47 -12.67
C GLY A 138 9.39 14.89 -12.31
N ALA A 139 8.38 15.04 -11.43
CA ALA A 139 7.88 16.35 -10.98
C ALA A 139 8.65 16.89 -9.76
N THR A 140 9.30 16.00 -8.99
CA THR A 140 10.08 16.39 -7.80
C THR A 140 11.55 16.59 -8.16
N THR A 141 11.96 17.84 -8.42
CA THR A 141 13.37 18.17 -8.67
C THR A 141 14.20 17.94 -7.40
N GLY A 142 15.24 17.08 -7.48
CA GLY A 142 16.16 16.77 -6.37
C GLY A 142 15.93 15.42 -5.68
N VAL A 143 14.75 14.82 -5.90
CA VAL A 143 14.24 13.50 -5.44
C VAL A 143 14.90 12.20 -5.95
N GLN A 144 16.10 12.14 -6.52
CA GLN A 144 16.49 10.90 -7.26
C GLN A 144 16.58 9.66 -6.34
N GLY A 145 15.89 8.58 -6.72
CA GLY A 145 16.06 7.29 -6.04
C GLY A 145 17.52 6.85 -6.12
N TYR A 146 17.97 6.06 -5.14
CA TYR A 146 19.36 5.62 -5.11
C TYR A 146 19.72 4.77 -6.33
N ALA A 147 21.02 4.74 -6.65
CA ALA A 147 21.54 3.83 -7.66
C ALA A 147 21.24 2.39 -7.24
N ALA A 148 20.76 1.58 -8.18
CA ALA A 148 20.42 0.19 -7.90
C ALA A 148 21.68 -0.58 -7.43
N GLY A 149 21.55 -1.37 -6.36
CA GLY A 149 22.68 -2.11 -5.77
C GLY A 149 23.63 -1.28 -4.89
N ALA A 150 23.32 -0.02 -4.59
CA ALA A 150 24.06 0.76 -3.59
C ALA A 150 23.74 0.29 -2.16
N ALA A 151 24.77 0.20 -1.30
CA ALA A 151 24.58 0.04 0.14
C ALA A 151 24.00 1.35 0.71
N ASP A 152 22.88 1.28 1.43
CA ASP A 152 22.09 2.47 1.78
C ASP A 152 21.96 2.72 3.29
N THR A 153 21.87 4.01 3.61
CA THR A 153 21.47 4.63 4.89
C THR A 153 20.12 5.34 4.73
N SER A 154 19.11 4.65 4.19
CA SER A 154 17.75 5.19 4.07
C SER A 154 17.08 5.33 5.44
N ASN A 155 16.16 6.29 5.55
CA ASN A 155 15.08 6.21 6.54
C ASN A 155 14.12 5.12 6.05
N ALA A 156 14.53 3.87 6.22
CA ALA A 156 13.92 2.75 5.53
C ALA A 156 12.60 2.32 6.17
N THR A 157 11.56 2.09 5.37
CA THR A 157 10.40 1.27 5.79
C THR A 157 10.47 -0.14 5.19
N ALA A 158 11.03 -0.30 3.98
CA ALA A 158 11.26 -1.58 3.33
C ALA A 158 12.61 -2.19 3.73
N ALA A 159 12.73 -3.52 3.65
CA ALA A 159 13.86 -4.26 4.20
C ALA A 159 15.20 -3.96 3.50
N THR A 160 15.21 -3.65 2.20
CA THR A 160 16.44 -3.34 1.44
C THR A 160 16.11 -2.43 0.25
N PRO A 161 16.96 -1.46 -0.14
CA PRO A 161 16.82 -0.80 -1.44
C PRO A 161 16.84 -1.84 -2.57
N CYS A 162 16.16 -1.56 -3.67
CA CYS A 162 16.12 -2.49 -4.79
C CYS A 162 17.52 -2.96 -5.23
N SER A 163 17.64 -4.25 -5.54
CA SER A 163 18.88 -4.75 -6.10
C SER A 163 19.00 -4.38 -7.57
N GLY A 164 20.14 -3.79 -7.91
CA GLY A 164 20.56 -3.58 -9.30
C GLY A 164 21.23 -4.79 -9.92
N VAL A 165 21.13 -6.00 -9.33
CA VAL A 165 21.61 -7.19 -10.04
C VAL A 165 20.74 -7.44 -11.27
N GLY A 166 21.34 -7.22 -12.44
CA GLY A 166 20.68 -7.21 -13.76
C GLY A 166 20.59 -5.83 -14.39
N THR A 167 20.30 -5.74 -15.69
CA THR A 167 20.26 -4.46 -16.44
C THR A 167 18.88 -3.77 -16.38
N ALA A 168 17.93 -4.29 -15.61
CA ALA A 168 16.54 -3.84 -15.65
C ALA A 168 16.33 -2.47 -14.98
N LEU A 169 17.06 -2.18 -13.90
CA LEU A 169 16.96 -0.91 -13.17
C LEU A 169 18.33 -0.25 -12.98
N THR A 170 18.41 1.04 -13.29
CA THR A 170 19.55 1.89 -12.93
C THR A 170 19.31 2.69 -11.66
N ARG A 171 18.03 2.86 -11.26
CA ARG A 171 17.60 3.55 -10.04
C ARG A 171 16.46 2.80 -9.35
N CYS A 172 16.45 2.88 -8.01
CA CYS A 172 15.38 2.34 -7.17
C CYS A 172 14.28 3.38 -6.96
N ASP A 173 13.53 3.69 -8.02
CA ASP A 173 12.40 4.61 -7.92
C ASP A 173 11.18 4.14 -8.70
N THR A 174 10.02 4.72 -8.37
CA THR A 174 8.72 4.33 -8.94
C THR A 174 8.67 4.47 -10.46
N GLY A 175 9.19 5.56 -11.03
CA GLY A 175 9.24 5.77 -12.48
C GLY A 175 10.08 4.72 -13.21
N SER A 176 11.27 4.41 -12.67
CA SER A 176 12.16 3.38 -13.23
C SER A 176 11.54 1.99 -13.15
N TYR A 177 10.89 1.69 -12.02
CA TYR A 177 10.16 0.44 -11.80
C TYR A 177 9.04 0.22 -12.82
N ILE A 178 8.15 1.22 -12.97
CA ILE A 178 7.02 1.17 -13.91
C ILE A 178 7.53 0.96 -15.34
N LYS A 179 8.59 1.66 -15.73
CA LYS A 179 9.21 1.51 -17.05
C LYS A 179 9.75 0.10 -17.25
N ALA A 180 10.42 -0.47 -16.25
CA ALA A 180 10.96 -1.83 -16.32
C ALA A 180 9.85 -2.88 -16.45
N VAL A 181 8.77 -2.80 -15.67
CA VAL A 181 7.62 -3.72 -15.77
C VAL A 181 6.96 -3.66 -17.15
N ASN A 182 6.69 -2.46 -17.67
CA ASN A 182 6.12 -2.31 -19.00
C ASN A 182 7.08 -2.82 -20.10
N THR A 183 8.40 -2.62 -19.94
CA THR A 183 9.40 -3.15 -20.88
C THR A 183 9.46 -4.68 -20.86
N ALA A 184 9.32 -5.28 -19.67
CA ALA A 184 9.27 -6.73 -19.48
C ALA A 184 7.97 -7.36 -20.00
N LYS A 185 6.95 -6.54 -20.31
CA LYS A 185 5.62 -6.97 -20.75
C LYS A 185 4.98 -7.96 -19.78
N LEU A 186 5.06 -7.63 -18.49
CA LEU A 186 4.61 -8.52 -17.41
C LEU A 186 3.17 -9.00 -17.69
N CYS A 187 2.99 -10.32 -17.63
CA CYS A 187 1.75 -11.03 -17.90
C CYS A 187 1.19 -10.81 -19.31
N GLY A 188 2.09 -10.60 -20.28
CA GLY A 188 1.77 -10.39 -21.70
C GLY A 188 1.33 -8.96 -22.05
N PHE A 189 1.18 -8.06 -21.07
CA PHE A 189 0.72 -6.68 -21.31
C PHE A 189 1.87 -5.80 -21.81
N THR A 190 1.75 -5.28 -23.03
CA THR A 190 2.83 -4.50 -23.67
C THR A 190 2.98 -3.08 -23.12
N THR A 191 1.95 -2.55 -22.48
CA THR A 191 1.85 -1.19 -21.90
C THR A 191 0.71 -1.18 -20.90
N GLY A 192 0.65 -0.18 -20.02
CA GLY A 192 -0.54 0.09 -19.20
C GLY A 192 -0.36 -0.26 -17.72
N TRP A 193 0.75 -0.87 -17.34
CA TRP A 193 1.12 -1.00 -15.93
C TRP A 193 1.39 0.38 -15.34
N ARG A 194 0.71 0.68 -14.24
CA ARG A 194 0.82 1.95 -13.51
C ARG A 194 0.80 1.71 -12.01
N LEU A 195 1.18 2.74 -11.25
CA LEU A 195 0.88 2.77 -9.83
C LEU A 195 -0.64 2.75 -9.61
N PRO A 196 -1.13 2.01 -8.59
CA PRO A 196 -2.52 2.06 -8.17
C PRO A 196 -2.80 3.37 -7.42
N THR A 197 -4.07 3.77 -7.39
CA THR A 197 -4.51 4.79 -6.42
C THR A 197 -4.59 4.18 -5.02
N SER A 198 -4.62 5.05 -4.00
CA SER A 198 -4.84 4.64 -2.61
C SER A 198 -6.14 3.84 -2.46
N ASP A 199 -7.20 4.24 -3.16
CA ASP A 199 -8.50 3.56 -3.08
C ASP A 199 -8.47 2.19 -3.74
N GLU A 200 -7.73 2.02 -4.83
CA GLU A 200 -7.51 0.72 -5.46
C GLU A 200 -6.77 -0.22 -4.51
N LEU A 201 -5.71 0.25 -3.82
CA LEU A 201 -4.99 -0.54 -2.82
C LEU A 201 -5.86 -0.89 -1.59
N ILE A 202 -6.62 0.08 -1.06
CA ILE A 202 -7.57 -0.17 0.04
C ILE A 202 -8.63 -1.20 -0.40
N GLY A 203 -9.02 -1.19 -1.68
CA GLY A 203 -9.92 -2.16 -2.27
C GLY A 203 -9.41 -3.60 -2.24
N LEU A 204 -8.11 -3.84 -2.07
CA LEU A 204 -7.52 -5.18 -1.94
C LEU A 204 -7.52 -5.73 -0.51
N VAL A 205 -7.94 -4.94 0.48
CA VAL A 205 -7.98 -5.37 1.87
C VAL A 205 -9.01 -6.49 2.05
N ASP A 206 -8.55 -7.63 2.55
CA ASP A 206 -9.42 -8.72 2.97
C ASP A 206 -9.79 -8.55 4.44
N LYS A 207 -10.98 -7.99 4.66
CA LYS A 207 -11.53 -7.69 5.99
C LYS A 207 -11.86 -8.95 6.80
N THR A 208 -11.86 -10.13 6.19
CA THR A 208 -12.14 -11.39 6.88
C THR A 208 -10.89 -11.94 7.58
N ARG A 209 -9.70 -11.43 7.24
CA ARG A 209 -8.44 -11.88 7.81
C ARG A 209 -8.25 -11.36 9.23
N THR A 210 -7.87 -12.26 10.12
CA THR A 210 -7.61 -11.95 11.54
C THR A 210 -6.14 -11.69 11.84
N ALA A 211 -5.25 -11.85 10.85
CA ALA A 211 -3.82 -11.62 10.96
C ALA A 211 -3.25 -11.03 9.67
N ALA A 212 -2.20 -10.22 9.82
CA ALA A 212 -1.47 -9.63 8.70
C ALA A 212 -0.79 -10.71 7.80
N PRO A 213 -0.58 -10.44 6.51
CA PRO A 213 -1.06 -9.25 5.79
C PRO A 213 -2.58 -9.27 5.63
N TYR A 214 -3.26 -8.13 5.78
CA TYR A 214 -4.72 -7.98 5.65
C TYR A 214 -5.13 -7.79 4.18
N ILE A 215 -4.68 -8.67 3.30
CA ILE A 215 -4.92 -8.64 1.84
C ILE A 215 -5.44 -10.01 1.36
N TYR A 216 -6.15 -10.06 0.25
CA TYR A 216 -6.63 -11.34 -0.29
C TYR A 216 -5.48 -12.35 -0.50
N PRO A 217 -5.67 -13.65 -0.21
CA PRO A 217 -4.61 -14.66 -0.30
C PRO A 217 -3.97 -14.82 -1.69
N ALA A 218 -4.62 -14.34 -2.75
CA ALA A 218 -4.08 -14.36 -4.10
C ALA A 218 -2.80 -13.53 -4.27
N PHE A 219 -2.57 -12.56 -3.37
CA PHE A 219 -1.36 -11.73 -3.33
C PHE A 219 -0.28 -12.39 -2.46
N ILE A 220 0.16 -13.58 -2.87
CA ILE A 220 0.98 -14.52 -2.07
C ILE A 220 2.32 -13.97 -1.57
N ASN A 221 2.89 -12.98 -2.28
CA ASN A 221 4.19 -12.37 -1.98
C ASN A 221 4.06 -10.90 -1.56
N THR A 222 2.93 -10.51 -0.97
CA THR A 222 2.82 -9.22 -0.30
C THR A 222 3.76 -9.17 0.89
N SER A 223 4.79 -8.34 0.82
CA SER A 223 5.60 -7.95 1.97
C SER A 223 4.75 -7.32 3.05
N SER A 224 4.93 -7.83 4.25
CA SER A 224 4.32 -7.36 5.48
C SER A 224 5.21 -7.77 6.65
N ASP A 225 5.67 -6.82 7.43
CA ASP A 225 6.33 -7.11 8.70
C ASP A 225 5.43 -6.67 9.86
N ALA A 226 5.66 -7.23 11.04
CA ALA A 226 5.02 -6.76 12.26
C ALA A 226 5.41 -5.28 12.49
N ASP A 227 4.42 -4.40 12.60
CA ASP A 227 4.67 -3.02 13.00
C ASP A 227 5.12 -3.01 14.46
N ASN A 228 6.33 -2.52 14.70
CA ASN A 228 6.88 -2.35 16.04
C ASN A 228 6.49 -1.01 16.68
N GLY A 229 5.52 -0.28 16.10
CA GLY A 229 5.12 1.06 16.54
C GLY A 229 6.18 2.12 16.24
N GLY A 230 7.01 1.88 15.22
CA GLY A 230 8.06 2.80 14.80
C GLY A 230 7.51 4.02 14.05
N PRO A 231 8.31 5.09 13.86
CA PRO A 231 7.89 6.28 13.13
C PRO A 231 7.64 6.05 11.62
N PHE A 232 7.98 4.86 11.11
CA PHE A 232 7.94 4.50 9.70
C PHE A 232 6.99 3.32 9.52
N VAL A 233 5.90 3.53 8.79
CA VAL A 233 4.93 2.47 8.52
C VAL A 233 5.24 1.81 7.20
N ARG A 234 5.41 0.49 7.21
CA ARG A 234 5.67 -0.30 6.02
C ARG A 234 4.45 -0.31 5.12
N SER A 235 4.58 0.29 3.94
CA SER A 235 3.44 0.57 3.07
C SER A 235 3.75 0.33 1.60
N TYR A 236 2.70 0.33 0.78
CA TYR A 236 2.77 0.27 -0.68
C TYR A 236 2.46 1.65 -1.23
N TRP A 237 3.33 2.15 -2.12
CA TRP A 237 3.08 3.45 -2.76
C TRP A 237 1.78 3.45 -3.55
N SER A 238 1.08 4.57 -3.49
CA SER A 238 0.01 4.89 -4.42
C SER A 238 0.33 6.14 -5.24
N SER A 239 -0.34 6.29 -6.38
CA SER A 239 -0.30 7.52 -7.17
C SER A 239 -1.10 8.67 -6.55
N THR A 240 -1.79 8.46 -5.43
CA THR A 240 -2.63 9.48 -4.80
C THR A 240 -1.77 10.48 -4.05
N GLN A 241 -1.88 11.75 -4.43
CA GLN A 241 -1.29 12.87 -3.71
C GLN A 241 -2.29 13.43 -2.68
N PRO A 242 -1.90 13.63 -1.41
CA PRO A 242 -2.73 14.32 -0.43
C PRO A 242 -2.96 15.79 -0.83
N ALA A 243 -4.14 16.32 -0.51
CA ALA A 243 -4.50 17.70 -0.82
C ALA A 243 -3.56 18.69 -0.09
N GLY A 244 -2.92 19.57 -0.84
CA GLY A 244 -2.01 20.59 -0.29
C GLY A 244 -0.60 20.10 0.04
N GLU A 245 -0.28 18.81 -0.15
CA GLU A 245 1.03 18.23 0.18
C GLU A 245 1.76 17.74 -1.09
N THR A 246 2.58 18.61 -1.68
CA THR A 246 3.27 18.31 -2.96
C THR A 246 4.40 17.29 -2.85
N ASN A 247 5.03 17.22 -1.68
CA ASN A 247 6.17 16.34 -1.39
C ASN A 247 5.77 15.02 -0.74
N ASN A 248 4.48 14.70 -0.73
CA ASN A 248 3.95 13.53 -0.07
C ASN A 248 3.04 12.72 -1.00
N ARG A 249 2.94 11.42 -0.73
CA ARG A 249 1.98 10.53 -1.36
C ARG A 249 1.27 9.72 -0.30
N LEU A 250 0.04 9.30 -0.61
CA LEU A 250 -0.61 8.29 0.20
C LEU A 250 0.03 6.93 -0.09
N ALA A 251 0.29 6.17 0.95
CA ALA A 251 0.72 4.79 0.87
C ALA A 251 -0.19 3.92 1.76
N VAL A 252 -0.38 2.65 1.41
CA VAL A 252 -1.30 1.74 2.11
C VAL A 252 -0.54 0.61 2.77
N SER A 253 -0.75 0.40 4.07
CA SER A 253 -0.12 -0.69 4.81
C SER A 253 -1.04 -1.90 4.95
N PHE A 254 -0.62 -3.06 4.44
CA PHE A 254 -1.32 -4.33 4.67
C PHE A 254 -0.91 -5.02 5.99
N SER A 255 0.05 -4.46 6.74
CA SER A 255 0.45 -4.97 8.06
C SER A 255 -0.40 -4.41 9.20
N ASN A 256 -0.97 -3.23 9.00
CA ASN A 256 -1.64 -2.47 10.05
C ASN A 256 -3.15 -2.45 9.83
N LYS A 257 -3.89 -2.58 10.94
CA LYS A 257 -5.32 -2.29 10.97
C LYS A 257 -5.56 -0.98 11.71
N ASP A 258 -6.45 -0.15 11.19
CA ASP A 258 -7.11 0.85 12.03
C ASP A 258 -8.06 0.18 13.04
N ASP A 259 -8.66 0.97 13.94
CA ASP A 259 -9.59 0.48 14.96
C ASP A 259 -10.83 -0.22 14.37
N THR A 260 -11.04 -0.15 13.05
CA THR A 260 -12.11 -0.81 12.30
C THR A 260 -11.67 -2.05 11.52
N GLY A 261 -10.40 -2.45 11.64
CA GLY A 261 -9.87 -3.64 10.97
C GLY A 261 -9.35 -3.40 9.55
N ARG A 262 -9.08 -2.16 9.12
CA ARG A 262 -8.70 -1.84 7.73
C ARG A 262 -7.24 -1.44 7.57
N ALA A 263 -6.64 -1.75 6.43
CA ALA A 263 -5.35 -1.17 6.03
C ALA A 263 -5.42 0.35 6.16
N LYS A 264 -4.45 0.92 6.87
CA LYS A 264 -4.37 2.37 7.08
C LYS A 264 -3.64 3.00 5.90
N SER A 265 -4.21 4.09 5.38
CA SER A 265 -3.50 4.99 4.47
C SER A 265 -2.63 5.95 5.29
N HIS A 266 -1.41 6.16 4.82
CA HIS A 266 -0.40 6.99 5.45
C HIS A 266 0.06 8.05 4.48
N THR A 267 0.20 9.28 4.98
CA THR A 267 0.89 10.34 4.27
C THR A 267 2.40 10.12 4.42
N MET A 268 3.06 9.73 3.33
CA MET A 268 4.48 9.43 3.30
C MET A 268 5.23 10.52 2.53
N GLY A 269 6.36 10.95 3.06
CA GLY A 269 7.25 11.87 2.35
C GLY A 269 7.99 11.15 1.23
N ASN A 270 8.20 11.83 0.10
CA ASN A 270 8.84 11.25 -1.10
C ASN A 270 10.28 10.73 -0.89
N MET A 271 10.91 11.07 0.24
CA MET A 271 12.27 10.66 0.62
C MET A 271 12.36 9.32 1.36
N ILE A 272 11.22 8.68 1.64
CA ILE A 272 11.14 7.36 2.24
C ILE A 272 11.15 6.33 1.10
N ASN A 273 11.68 5.11 1.32
CA ASN A 273 11.42 4.00 0.42
C ASN A 273 10.25 3.16 0.95
N ASP A 274 9.38 2.71 0.06
CA ASP A 274 8.22 1.86 0.36
C ASP A 274 8.11 0.76 -0.71
N TYR A 275 7.24 -0.22 -0.46
CA TYR A 275 6.99 -1.31 -1.38
C TYR A 275 6.18 -0.86 -2.61
N LEU A 276 6.23 -1.65 -3.67
CA LEU A 276 5.48 -1.43 -4.91
C LEU A 276 4.61 -2.63 -5.27
N MET A 277 3.44 -2.34 -5.82
CA MET A 277 2.55 -3.26 -6.52
C MET A 277 1.89 -2.47 -7.64
N LEU A 278 2.04 -2.89 -8.89
CA LEU A 278 1.39 -2.22 -10.01
C LEU A 278 0.02 -2.82 -10.33
N VAL A 279 -0.78 -2.03 -11.02
CA VAL A 279 -2.09 -2.41 -11.56
C VAL A 279 -2.14 -2.11 -13.05
N HIS A 280 -2.90 -2.94 -13.76
CA HIS A 280 -3.25 -2.79 -15.17
C HIS A 280 -4.78 -2.85 -15.30
N ASP A 281 -5.34 -1.98 -16.14
CA ASP A 281 -6.78 -1.87 -16.40
C ASP A 281 -7.28 -2.92 -17.42
#